data_AF-A0A813LBH4-F1
#
_entry.id   AF-A0A813LBH4-F1
#
_cell.length_a   1.000
_cell.length_b   1.000
_cell.length_c   1.000
_cell.angle_alpha   90.00
_cell.angle_beta   90.00
_cell.angle_gamma   90.00
#
_symmetry.space_group_name_H-M   'P 1'
#
loop_
_entity.id
_entity.type
_entity.pdbx_description
1 polymer ?
#
loop_
_entity_poly.entity_id
_entity_poly.type
_entity_poly.pdbx_seq_one_letter_code
_entity_poly.pdbx_strand_id
1 'polypeptide(L)'
;KGLSLTYEVGEMPESRYSAKATSKGTLHELQDLEDLSANLRAAPNNGGDGKEVVARDYVSEAVYTQERPPPCDSKVLLHSCCAPCSGAMFEEMVSKSLHVTIFFYNPNIHPRKEYDIRKNENKRYAEQHGVPFVDCDYDEKSWFTRMEGLALDPERGQRCTACFDMRMEVTAAYALENGFHAFTTTNATSRWKDKSQVNGAGVLAAKKILVLPRYWLYEWQTDAMTKRKYEISVEKRFYKQEYCGCSYSLRDSNTWRKQQGIPTVRIGGDTAGLGTRYFEDAEKDAEEESQEVVDSFFKDAENQFGDETRLEKVYEGRKKNAGTAEENNW
;
A
#
# COMPACT_ATOMS: atom_id res chain seq x y z
N LYS A 1 7.23 -38.55 -16.33
CA LYS A 1 8.28 -38.60 -17.37
C LYS A 1 7.89 -37.63 -18.49
N GLY A 2 8.64 -36.54 -18.67
CA GLY A 2 8.61 -35.76 -19.92
C GLY A 2 7.73 -34.52 -19.98
N LEU A 3 7.91 -33.54 -19.08
CA LEU A 3 7.55 -32.14 -19.36
C LEU A 3 8.82 -31.30 -19.24
N SER A 4 9.44 -31.04 -20.39
CA SER A 4 10.55 -30.10 -20.54
C SER A 4 9.94 -28.74 -20.86
N LEU A 5 9.99 -27.81 -19.92
CA LEU A 5 9.69 -26.40 -20.16
C LEU A 5 11.01 -25.66 -20.33
N THR A 6 11.49 -25.58 -21.57
CA THR A 6 12.53 -24.62 -21.96
C THR A 6 11.83 -23.40 -22.55
N TYR A 7 12.01 -22.24 -21.92
CA TYR A 7 11.61 -20.95 -22.49
C TYR A 7 12.85 -20.29 -23.10
N GLU A 8 12.81 -20.03 -24.41
CA GLU A 8 13.78 -19.15 -25.05
C GLU A 8 13.53 -17.71 -24.57
N VAL A 9 14.62 -17.01 -24.24
CA VAL A 9 14.62 -15.58 -23.87
C VAL A 9 14.43 -14.77 -25.15
N GLY A 10 13.20 -14.74 -25.65
CA GLY A 10 12.76 -13.87 -26.73
C GLY A 10 12.37 -12.50 -26.20
N GLU A 11 12.72 -11.47 -26.95
CA GLU A 11 12.62 -10.03 -26.65
C GLU A 11 11.34 -9.59 -25.89
N MET A 12 11.54 -8.68 -24.93
CA MET A 12 10.51 -8.17 -24.01
C MET A 12 9.38 -7.43 -24.76
N PRO A 13 8.11 -7.82 -24.61
CA PRO A 13 7.00 -7.00 -25.09
C PRO A 13 6.78 -5.81 -24.14
N GLU A 14 6.58 -4.61 -24.71
CA GLU A 14 6.12 -3.43 -23.99
C GLU A 14 4.77 -3.73 -23.28
N SER A 15 4.66 -3.34 -22.00
CA SER A 15 3.43 -3.23 -21.20
C SER A 15 2.68 -4.49 -20.67
N ARG A 16 3.36 -5.51 -20.12
CA ARG A 16 2.66 -6.66 -19.48
C ARG A 16 1.96 -6.37 -18.14
N TYR A 17 2.33 -5.31 -17.41
CA TYR A 17 1.70 -5.00 -16.11
C TYR A 17 0.56 -3.96 -16.20
N SER A 18 0.15 -3.57 -17.42
CA SER A 18 -1.06 -2.74 -17.59
C SER A 18 -2.30 -3.54 -17.24
N ALA A 19 -3.16 -2.98 -16.39
CA ALA A 19 -4.34 -3.63 -15.86
C ALA A 19 -5.46 -3.68 -16.93
N LYS A 20 -5.25 -4.43 -18.01
CA LYS A 20 -6.37 -4.98 -18.77
C LYS A 20 -6.77 -6.28 -18.10
N ALA A 21 -7.77 -6.18 -17.22
CA ALA A 21 -8.50 -7.34 -16.73
C ALA A 21 -9.21 -8.03 -17.91
N THR A 22 -8.51 -8.92 -18.60
CA THR A 22 -9.13 -9.88 -19.52
C THR A 22 -9.11 -11.26 -18.88
N SER A 23 -9.94 -11.43 -17.86
CA SER A 23 -10.49 -12.75 -17.58
C SER A 23 -11.96 -12.57 -17.26
N LYS A 24 -12.81 -13.07 -18.16
CA LYS A 24 -14.22 -13.38 -17.90
C LYS A 24 -14.29 -14.52 -16.88
N GLY A 25 -13.79 -14.29 -15.66
CA GLY A 25 -14.13 -15.10 -14.50
C GLY A 25 -15.61 -14.85 -14.24
N THR A 26 -16.40 -15.90 -14.37
CA THR A 26 -17.86 -15.82 -14.35
C THR A 26 -18.31 -15.13 -13.07
N LEU A 27 -19.30 -14.22 -13.19
CA LEU A 27 -19.92 -13.45 -12.10
C LEU A 27 -20.19 -14.29 -10.82
N HIS A 28 -20.40 -15.59 -10.97
CA HIS A 28 -20.61 -16.57 -9.91
C HIS A 28 -19.39 -16.80 -9.00
N GLU A 29 -18.17 -16.82 -9.54
CA GLU A 29 -16.93 -17.03 -8.77
C GLU A 29 -16.55 -15.80 -7.93
N LEU A 30 -16.96 -14.60 -8.37
CA LEU A 30 -16.79 -13.37 -7.60
C LEU A 30 -17.84 -13.26 -6.48
N GLN A 31 -19.06 -13.74 -6.73
CA GLN A 31 -20.12 -13.83 -5.71
C GLN A 31 -19.71 -14.77 -4.57
N ASP A 32 -19.15 -15.95 -4.89
CA ASP A 32 -18.67 -16.91 -3.89
C ASP A 32 -17.51 -16.35 -3.04
N LEU A 33 -16.67 -15.48 -3.62
CA LEU A 33 -15.55 -14.82 -2.92
C LEU A 33 -16.00 -13.65 -2.04
N GLU A 34 -17.04 -12.91 -2.46
CA GLU A 34 -17.68 -11.88 -1.65
C GLU A 34 -18.42 -12.50 -0.46
N ASP A 35 -19.12 -13.62 -0.67
CA ASP A 35 -19.80 -14.38 0.38
C ASP A 35 -18.80 -14.98 1.38
N LEU A 36 -17.64 -15.46 0.93
CA LEU A 36 -16.58 -15.96 1.81
C LEU A 36 -15.94 -14.85 2.66
N SER A 37 -15.74 -13.67 2.07
CA SER A 37 -15.24 -12.48 2.76
C SER A 37 -16.26 -11.94 3.78
N ALA A 38 -17.55 -11.96 3.45
CA ALA A 38 -18.63 -11.58 4.34
C ALA A 38 -18.77 -12.57 5.52
N ASN A 39 -18.64 -13.88 5.27
CA ASN A 39 -18.70 -14.90 6.31
C ASN A 39 -17.51 -14.83 7.30
N LEU A 40 -16.31 -14.47 6.83
CA LEU A 40 -15.15 -14.22 7.70
C LEU A 40 -15.30 -12.98 8.60
N ARG A 41 -16.15 -12.02 8.21
CA ARG A 41 -16.45 -10.82 9.00
C ARG A 41 -17.57 -11.06 10.04
N ALA A 42 -18.32 -12.14 9.92
CA ALA A 42 -19.54 -12.40 10.70
C ALA A 42 -19.45 -13.55 11.70
N ALA A 43 -18.39 -14.37 11.71
CA ALA A 43 -18.33 -15.55 12.58
C ALA A 43 -18.04 -15.19 14.06
N PRO A 44 -18.92 -15.55 15.02
CA PRO A 44 -18.62 -15.41 16.44
C PRO A 44 -17.73 -16.58 16.91
N ASN A 45 -16.76 -16.26 17.77
CA ASN A 45 -15.97 -17.25 18.52
C ASN A 45 -16.90 -18.10 19.39
N ASN A 46 -17.25 -19.31 18.98
CA ASN A 46 -17.68 -20.37 19.89
C ASN A 46 -17.32 -21.75 19.31
N GLY A 47 -16.64 -22.54 20.14
CA GLY A 47 -16.21 -23.89 19.81
C GLY A 47 -17.37 -24.88 19.69
N GLY A 48 -17.20 -25.87 18.82
CA GLY A 48 -18.11 -27.00 18.68
C GLY A 48 -18.02 -27.69 17.33
N ASP A 49 -17.29 -28.80 17.32
CA ASP A 49 -17.24 -29.92 16.39
C ASP A 49 -18.10 -29.88 15.11
N GLY A 50 -17.40 -30.00 13.96
CA GLY A 50 -17.90 -30.76 12.81
C GLY A 50 -18.11 -29.99 11.52
N LYS A 51 -17.09 -30.07 10.64
CA LYS A 51 -17.12 -29.77 9.19
C LYS A 51 -17.09 -28.30 8.78
N GLU A 52 -15.95 -27.67 9.05
CA GLU A 52 -15.51 -26.44 8.37
C GLU A 52 -14.00 -26.53 8.11
N VAL A 53 -13.58 -27.48 7.24
CA VAL A 53 -12.16 -27.81 7.04
C VAL A 53 -11.60 -27.26 5.73
N VAL A 54 -12.44 -26.99 4.71
CA VAL A 54 -11.95 -26.65 3.36
C VAL A 54 -11.50 -25.18 3.22
N ALA A 55 -12.12 -24.24 3.94
CA ALA A 55 -11.76 -22.81 3.86
C ALA A 55 -10.54 -22.44 4.74
N ARG A 56 -10.31 -23.16 5.84
CA ARG A 56 -9.18 -22.93 6.75
C ARG A 56 -7.85 -23.36 6.12
N ASP A 57 -7.82 -24.50 5.44
CA ASP A 57 -6.59 -25.04 4.86
C ASP A 57 -6.09 -24.21 3.67
N TYR A 58 -6.99 -23.72 2.80
CA TYR A 58 -6.63 -22.90 1.64
C TYR A 58 -6.05 -21.52 2.02
N VAL A 59 -6.58 -20.89 3.07
CA VAL A 59 -6.00 -19.66 3.63
C VAL A 59 -4.63 -19.96 4.25
N SER A 60 -4.48 -21.14 4.87
CA SER A 60 -3.24 -21.54 5.54
C SER A 60 -2.06 -21.75 4.59
N GLU A 61 -2.33 -22.11 3.33
CA GLU A 61 -1.29 -22.29 2.30
C GLU A 61 -0.94 -21.00 1.55
N ALA A 62 -1.86 -20.02 1.51
CA ALA A 62 -1.64 -18.74 0.84
C ALA A 62 -0.83 -17.74 1.68
N VAL A 63 -0.63 -17.99 2.98
CA VAL A 63 0.01 -17.03 3.89
C VAL A 63 1.12 -17.62 4.74
N TYR A 64 2.10 -16.78 5.07
CA TYR A 64 2.93 -16.93 6.27
C TYR A 64 2.33 -16.08 7.39
N THR A 65 2.46 -16.54 8.64
CA THR A 65 1.97 -15.82 9.84
C THR A 65 3.12 -15.50 10.80
N GLN A 66 2.82 -14.90 11.95
CA GLN A 66 3.81 -14.68 12.99
C GLN A 66 4.30 -16.01 13.62
N GLU A 67 3.40 -16.98 13.78
CA GLU A 67 3.70 -18.31 14.33
C GLU A 67 4.35 -19.23 13.30
N ARG A 68 4.10 -18.96 12.01
CA ARG A 68 4.67 -19.69 10.86
C ARG A 68 5.28 -18.68 9.89
N PRO A 69 6.41 -18.05 10.25
CA PRO A 69 7.07 -17.08 9.36
C PRO A 69 7.70 -17.78 8.15
N PRO A 70 8.12 -17.02 7.13
CA PRO A 70 8.97 -17.56 6.08
C PRO A 70 10.22 -18.23 6.69
N PRO A 71 10.61 -19.43 6.23
CA PRO A 71 11.84 -20.07 6.68
C PRO A 71 13.09 -19.19 6.49
N CYS A 72 14.15 -19.44 7.27
CA CYS A 72 15.45 -18.82 7.03
C CYS A 72 15.89 -18.99 5.57
N ASP A 73 16.63 -18.01 5.04
CA ASP A 73 17.10 -17.95 3.66
C ASP A 73 15.98 -17.82 2.60
N SER A 74 14.73 -17.62 3.02
CA SER A 74 13.64 -17.31 2.08
C SER A 74 13.88 -15.97 1.39
N LYS A 75 13.73 -15.97 0.06
CA LYS A 75 13.60 -14.76 -0.76
C LYS A 75 12.25 -14.08 -0.50
N VAL A 76 12.28 -12.84 -0.02
CA VAL A 76 11.10 -12.03 0.28
C VAL A 76 11.05 -10.78 -0.59
N LEU A 77 9.96 -10.60 -1.33
CA LEU A 77 9.70 -9.38 -2.07
C LEU A 77 8.95 -8.38 -1.17
N LEU A 78 9.62 -7.29 -0.78
CA LEU A 78 9.04 -6.23 0.02
C LEU A 78 8.54 -5.12 -0.91
N HIS A 79 7.24 -5.08 -1.17
CA HIS A 79 6.66 -3.91 -1.82
C HIS A 79 6.78 -2.70 -0.88
N SER A 80 7.48 -1.66 -1.33
CA SER A 80 7.74 -0.46 -0.54
C SER A 80 7.15 0.79 -1.19
N CYS A 81 6.40 1.55 -0.41
CA CYS A 81 5.83 2.82 -0.83
C CYS A 81 6.76 4.01 -0.60
N CYS A 82 7.72 3.87 0.32
CA CYS A 82 8.60 4.96 0.75
C CYS A 82 9.77 4.46 1.59
N ALA A 83 10.90 5.20 1.62
CA ALA A 83 12.06 4.84 2.44
C ALA A 83 11.77 4.81 3.95
N PRO A 84 11.08 5.83 4.55
CA PRO A 84 10.65 5.76 5.95
C PRO A 84 9.88 4.48 6.30
N CYS A 85 9.04 4.01 5.37
CA CYS A 85 8.12 2.91 5.59
C CYS A 85 8.81 1.54 5.59
N SER A 86 9.94 1.42 4.88
CA SER A 86 10.69 0.15 4.76
C SER A 86 11.79 -0.04 5.80
N GLY A 87 12.31 1.01 6.42
CA GLY A 87 13.52 0.93 7.26
C GLY A 87 13.45 -0.14 8.35
N ALA A 88 12.47 -0.02 9.25
CA ALA A 88 12.32 -0.95 10.37
C ALA A 88 11.96 -2.37 9.90
N MET A 89 11.10 -2.52 8.88
CA MET A 89 10.76 -3.84 8.33
C MET A 89 11.99 -4.53 7.75
N PHE A 90 12.84 -3.78 7.04
CA PHE A 90 14.05 -4.30 6.47
C PHE A 90 15.00 -4.83 7.57
N GLU A 91 15.26 -4.03 8.60
CA GLU A 91 16.10 -4.47 9.73
C GLU A 91 15.54 -5.73 10.41
N GLU A 92 14.22 -5.79 10.62
CA GLU A 92 13.54 -6.95 11.21
C GLU A 92 13.61 -8.20 10.30
N MET A 93 13.55 -8.04 8.98
CA MET A 93 13.69 -9.17 8.05
C MET A 93 15.12 -9.69 7.97
N VAL A 94 16.11 -8.78 7.99
CA VAL A 94 17.52 -9.16 8.03
C VAL A 94 17.87 -9.88 9.33
N SER A 95 17.32 -9.45 10.47
CA SER A 95 17.54 -10.13 11.76
C SER A 95 17.03 -11.57 11.76
N LYS A 96 16.04 -11.89 10.91
CA LYS A 96 15.50 -13.24 10.67
C LYS A 96 16.22 -14.02 9.56
N SER A 97 17.36 -13.52 9.05
CA SER A 97 18.13 -14.14 7.96
C SER A 97 17.31 -14.35 6.68
N LEU A 98 16.52 -13.35 6.30
CA LEU A 98 15.73 -13.36 5.05
C LEU A 98 16.45 -12.58 3.94
N HIS A 99 16.32 -13.05 2.70
CA HIS A 99 16.84 -12.36 1.52
C HIS A 99 15.80 -11.40 0.96
N VAL A 100 15.87 -10.14 1.40
CA VAL A 100 14.89 -9.11 1.03
C VAL A 100 15.26 -8.46 -0.30
N THR A 101 14.27 -8.25 -1.17
CA THR A 101 14.36 -7.36 -2.32
C THR A 101 13.27 -6.31 -2.21
N ILE A 102 13.63 -5.03 -2.36
CA ILE A 102 12.66 -3.94 -2.36
C ILE A 102 12.02 -3.85 -3.75
N PHE A 103 10.70 -3.83 -3.79
CA PHE A 103 9.90 -3.67 -4.99
C PHE A 103 9.15 -2.35 -4.93
N PHE A 104 9.46 -1.43 -5.84
CA PHE A 104 8.83 -0.12 -5.88
C PHE A 104 7.81 -0.06 -7.03
N TYR A 105 6.55 -0.32 -6.70
CA TYR A 105 5.41 -0.19 -7.61
C TYR A 105 4.30 0.62 -6.95
N ASN A 106 4.25 1.91 -7.31
CA ASN A 106 3.36 2.87 -6.66
C ASN A 106 2.72 3.80 -7.71
N PRO A 107 1.94 3.25 -8.66
CA PRO A 107 1.34 4.03 -9.75
C PRO A 107 0.34 5.08 -9.21
N ASN A 108 -0.09 4.91 -7.97
CA ASN A 108 -0.95 5.87 -7.29
C ASN A 108 -0.22 7.17 -6.94
N ILE A 109 1.11 7.20 -6.75
CA ILE A 109 1.78 8.40 -6.22
C ILE A 109 1.75 9.51 -7.26
N HIS A 110 1.20 10.66 -6.89
CA HIS A 110 1.02 11.81 -7.76
C HIS A 110 1.31 13.10 -7.00
N PRO A 111 1.84 14.14 -7.68
CA PRO A 111 2.27 14.13 -9.07
C PRO A 111 3.62 13.39 -9.23
N ARG A 112 4.08 13.24 -10.48
CA ARG A 112 5.34 12.57 -10.83
C ARG A 112 6.53 12.98 -9.96
N LYS A 113 6.63 14.27 -9.61
CA LYS A 113 7.70 14.78 -8.73
C LYS A 113 7.72 14.10 -7.36
N GLU A 114 6.56 13.85 -6.74
CA GLU A 114 6.48 13.12 -5.47
C GLU A 114 6.90 11.66 -5.64
N TYR A 115 6.47 11.02 -6.74
CA TYR A 115 6.87 9.65 -7.07
C TYR A 115 8.40 9.54 -7.17
N ASP A 116 9.04 10.44 -7.91
CA ASP A 116 10.49 10.42 -8.10
C ASP A 116 11.25 10.68 -6.78
N ILE A 117 10.77 11.59 -5.92
CA ILE A 117 11.36 11.84 -4.59
C ILE A 117 11.30 10.56 -3.73
N ARG A 118 10.11 9.99 -3.57
CA ARG A 118 9.92 8.78 -2.74
C ARG A 118 10.70 7.58 -3.28
N LYS A 119 10.72 7.42 -4.61
CA LYS A 119 11.47 6.35 -5.28
C LYS A 119 12.97 6.50 -5.05
N ASN A 120 13.53 7.65 -5.38
CA ASN A 120 14.98 7.86 -5.35
C ASN A 120 15.52 7.79 -3.92
N GLU A 121 14.76 8.28 -2.94
CA GLU A 121 15.13 8.14 -1.54
C GLU A 121 15.14 6.68 -1.08
N ASN A 122 14.14 5.89 -1.49
CA ASN A 122 14.04 4.47 -1.14
C ASN A 122 15.16 3.65 -1.82
N LYS A 123 15.42 3.92 -3.10
CA LYS A 123 16.52 3.31 -3.85
C LYS A 123 17.88 3.61 -3.20
N ARG A 124 18.14 4.88 -2.86
CA ARG A 124 19.36 5.30 -2.15
C ARG A 124 19.51 4.56 -0.81
N TYR A 125 18.43 4.41 -0.06
CA TYR A 125 18.46 3.68 1.21
C TYR A 125 18.74 2.18 1.00
N ALA A 126 18.14 1.57 -0.02
CA ALA A 126 18.38 0.17 -0.39
C ALA A 126 19.86 -0.07 -0.76
N GLU A 127 20.41 0.78 -1.63
CA GLU A 127 21.81 0.72 -2.08
C GLU A 127 22.78 0.84 -0.89
N GLN A 128 22.51 1.75 0.05
CA GLN A 128 23.33 1.92 1.26
C GLN A 128 23.42 0.64 2.11
N HIS A 129 22.41 -0.22 2.07
CA HIS A 129 22.35 -1.47 2.84
C HIS A 129 22.63 -2.71 1.97
N GLY A 130 23.06 -2.53 0.72
CA GLY A 130 23.33 -3.65 -0.20
C GLY A 130 22.09 -4.46 -0.58
N VAL A 131 20.90 -3.85 -0.53
CA VAL A 131 19.62 -4.50 -0.78
C VAL A 131 19.24 -4.35 -2.26
N PRO A 132 18.88 -5.44 -2.96
CA PRO A 132 18.35 -5.34 -4.31
C PRO A 132 17.10 -4.47 -4.37
N PHE A 133 17.02 -3.61 -5.38
CA PHE A 133 15.89 -2.70 -5.61
C PHE A 133 15.35 -2.89 -7.02
N VAL A 134 14.05 -3.14 -7.12
CA VAL A 134 13.31 -3.27 -8.37
C VAL A 134 12.44 -2.01 -8.54
N ASP A 135 12.75 -1.24 -9.59
CA ASP A 135 11.97 -0.09 -10.03
C ASP A 135 10.95 -0.55 -11.06
N CYS A 136 9.69 -0.69 -10.66
CA CYS A 136 8.61 -1.12 -11.55
C CYS A 136 7.93 0.09 -12.21
N ASP A 137 7.33 -0.14 -13.37
CA ASP A 137 6.76 0.90 -14.22
C ASP A 137 5.74 1.78 -13.47
N TYR A 138 5.87 3.09 -13.67
CA TYR A 138 4.92 4.08 -13.18
C TYR A 138 3.69 4.13 -14.08
N ASP A 139 2.82 3.13 -13.96
CA ASP A 139 1.58 3.01 -14.75
C ASP A 139 0.40 3.76 -14.12
N GLU A 140 0.51 5.08 -14.09
CA GLU A 140 -0.53 6.00 -13.61
C GLU A 140 -1.87 5.84 -14.34
N LYS A 141 -1.83 5.52 -15.64
CA LYS A 141 -3.03 5.40 -16.48
C LYS A 141 -3.89 4.23 -16.05
N SER A 142 -3.30 3.04 -15.90
CA SER A 142 -4.02 1.87 -15.38
C SER A 142 -4.59 2.14 -13.99
N TRP A 143 -3.85 2.88 -13.15
CA TRP A 143 -4.34 3.24 -11.83
C TRP A 143 -5.56 4.15 -11.89
N PHE A 144 -5.54 5.22 -12.70
CA PHE A 144 -6.69 6.09 -12.87
C PHE A 144 -7.91 5.36 -13.44
N THR A 145 -7.72 4.50 -14.44
CA THR A 145 -8.80 3.66 -14.99
C THR A 145 -9.40 2.76 -13.90
N ARG A 146 -8.57 2.16 -13.04
CA ARG A 146 -9.06 1.32 -11.92
C ARG A 146 -9.82 2.14 -10.86
N MET A 147 -9.53 3.43 -10.73
CA MET A 147 -10.18 4.34 -9.77
C MET A 147 -11.39 5.10 -10.34
N GLU A 148 -11.81 4.82 -11.58
CA GLU A 148 -13.01 5.43 -12.16
C GLU A 148 -14.24 5.18 -11.26
N GLY A 149 -15.00 6.24 -10.98
CA GLY A 149 -16.14 6.20 -10.05
C GLY A 149 -15.76 6.26 -8.55
N LEU A 150 -14.50 6.04 -8.19
CA LEU A 150 -14.01 6.01 -6.79
C LEU A 150 -13.26 7.30 -6.37
N ALA A 151 -13.23 8.30 -7.25
CA ALA A 151 -12.49 9.54 -7.04
C ALA A 151 -12.90 10.30 -5.76
N LEU A 152 -14.11 10.10 -5.28
CA LEU A 152 -14.72 10.85 -4.18
C LEU A 152 -14.89 10.02 -2.91
N ASP A 153 -14.53 8.74 -2.95
CA ASP A 153 -14.48 7.90 -1.77
C ASP A 153 -13.55 8.52 -0.70
N PRO A 154 -13.86 8.36 0.58
CA PRO A 154 -12.98 8.80 1.66
C PRO A 154 -11.68 7.98 1.70
N GLU A 155 -10.67 8.49 2.40
CA GLU A 155 -9.55 7.66 2.85
C GLU A 155 -10.07 6.50 3.70
N ARG A 156 -9.45 5.32 3.58
CA ARG A 156 -9.96 4.03 4.10
C ARG A 156 -11.30 3.58 3.47
N GLY A 157 -11.79 4.24 2.43
CA GLY A 157 -12.94 3.81 1.61
C GLY A 157 -12.57 2.79 0.50
N GLN A 158 -13.50 2.53 -0.43
CA GLN A 158 -13.32 1.49 -1.46
C GLN A 158 -12.17 1.82 -2.41
N ARG A 159 -11.92 3.11 -2.70
CA ARG A 159 -10.72 3.57 -3.40
C ARG A 159 -9.43 3.00 -2.81
N CYS A 160 -9.28 3.04 -1.49
CA CYS A 160 -8.06 2.55 -0.83
C CYS A 160 -7.91 1.04 -1.02
N THR A 161 -8.99 0.27 -0.86
CA THR A 161 -9.02 -1.16 -1.19
C THR A 161 -8.59 -1.41 -2.63
N ALA A 162 -9.22 -0.78 -3.62
CA ALA A 162 -8.90 -0.96 -5.03
C ALA A 162 -7.44 -0.60 -5.36
N CYS A 163 -6.90 0.44 -4.70
CA CYS A 163 -5.49 0.82 -4.83
C CYS A 163 -4.54 -0.22 -4.23
N PHE A 164 -4.87 -0.81 -3.09
CA PHE A 164 -4.05 -1.87 -2.48
C PHE A 164 -4.12 -3.16 -3.27
N ASP A 165 -5.31 -3.55 -3.75
CA ASP A 165 -5.50 -4.72 -4.60
C ASP A 165 -4.59 -4.67 -5.82
N MET A 166 -4.65 -3.58 -6.61
CA MET A 166 -3.80 -3.42 -7.81
C MET A 166 -2.31 -3.54 -7.48
N ARG A 167 -1.86 -2.95 -6.36
CA ARG A 167 -0.44 -3.00 -5.96
C ARG A 167 -0.03 -4.40 -5.52
N MET A 168 -0.89 -5.11 -4.80
CA MET A 168 -0.61 -6.48 -4.34
C MET A 168 -0.70 -7.50 -5.47
N GLU A 169 -1.60 -7.32 -6.44
CA GLU A 169 -1.69 -8.16 -7.63
C GLU A 169 -0.40 -8.10 -8.45
N VAL A 170 0.11 -6.91 -8.75
CA VAL A 170 1.37 -6.75 -9.49
C VAL A 170 2.57 -7.24 -8.68
N THR A 171 2.58 -7.00 -7.36
CA THR A 171 3.65 -7.49 -6.48
C THR A 171 3.68 -9.02 -6.44
N ALA A 172 2.52 -9.67 -6.30
CA ALA A 172 2.41 -11.13 -6.25
C ALA A 172 2.79 -11.76 -7.59
N ALA A 173 2.37 -11.15 -8.71
CA ALA A 173 2.74 -11.59 -10.05
C ALA A 173 4.27 -11.52 -10.26
N TYR A 174 4.90 -10.40 -9.93
CA TYR A 174 6.36 -10.25 -10.02
C TYR A 174 7.08 -11.27 -9.11
N ALA A 175 6.59 -11.45 -7.89
CA ALA A 175 7.17 -12.41 -6.95
C ALA A 175 7.11 -13.85 -7.47
N LEU A 176 6.00 -14.27 -8.10
CA LEU A 176 5.85 -15.57 -8.76
C LEU A 176 6.83 -15.73 -9.91
N GLU A 177 6.87 -14.77 -10.83
CA GLU A 177 7.71 -14.81 -12.03
C GLU A 177 9.22 -14.88 -11.71
N ASN A 178 9.62 -14.33 -10.57
CA ASN A 178 11.02 -14.23 -10.15
C ASN A 178 11.41 -15.19 -9.03
N GLY A 179 10.56 -16.17 -8.69
CA GLY A 179 10.88 -17.23 -7.75
C GLY A 179 11.08 -16.75 -6.30
N PHE A 180 10.29 -15.77 -5.86
CA PHE A 180 10.22 -15.38 -4.46
C PHE A 180 9.38 -16.38 -3.67
N HIS A 181 9.71 -16.56 -2.38
CA HIS A 181 8.97 -17.45 -1.50
C HIS A 181 7.83 -16.71 -0.79
N ALA A 182 8.07 -15.44 -0.46
CA ALA A 182 7.08 -14.60 0.20
C ALA A 182 7.05 -13.20 -0.41
N PHE A 183 5.93 -12.52 -0.23
CA PHE A 183 5.83 -11.08 -0.45
C PHE A 183 5.05 -10.41 0.69
N THR A 184 5.33 -9.14 0.92
CA THR A 184 4.58 -8.31 1.88
C THR A 184 4.72 -6.83 1.50
N THR A 185 4.14 -5.94 2.29
CA THR A 185 4.05 -4.52 1.95
C THR A 185 4.34 -3.59 3.12
N THR A 186 5.11 -2.53 2.87
CA THR A 186 5.31 -1.45 3.85
C THR A 186 4.04 -0.67 4.14
N ASN A 187 2.99 -0.79 3.31
CA ASN A 187 1.70 -0.21 3.66
C ASN A 187 1.17 -0.76 5.01
N ALA A 188 1.57 -1.99 5.38
CA ALA A 188 1.13 -2.64 6.61
C ALA A 188 1.75 -2.02 7.88
N THR A 189 2.77 -1.17 7.78
CA THR A 189 3.38 -0.47 8.95
C THR A 189 2.67 0.83 9.32
N SER A 190 1.82 1.36 8.43
CA SER A 190 1.23 2.68 8.58
C SER A 190 -0.09 2.59 9.35
N ARG A 191 -0.20 3.27 10.49
CA ARG A 191 -1.44 3.31 11.28
C ARG A 191 -2.51 4.17 10.62
N TRP A 192 -2.11 5.11 9.77
CA TRP A 192 -3.02 5.88 8.93
C TRP A 192 -3.82 5.03 7.93
N LYS A 193 -3.35 3.82 7.59
CA LYS A 193 -4.04 2.92 6.66
C LYS A 193 -4.88 1.91 7.43
N ASP A 194 -6.00 1.51 6.84
CA ASP A 194 -6.78 0.40 7.36
C ASP A 194 -6.00 -0.91 7.15
N LYS A 195 -5.61 -1.54 8.26
CA LYS A 195 -4.83 -2.78 8.25
C LYS A 195 -5.56 -3.93 7.58
N SER A 196 -6.88 -4.00 7.71
CA SER A 196 -7.70 -5.07 7.11
C SER A 196 -7.74 -4.94 5.59
N GLN A 197 -7.81 -3.72 5.05
CA GLN A 197 -7.73 -3.47 3.60
C GLN A 197 -6.37 -3.86 3.04
N VAL A 198 -5.28 -3.43 3.71
CA VAL A 198 -3.92 -3.71 3.25
C VAL A 198 -3.62 -5.21 3.26
N ASN A 199 -3.91 -5.88 4.39
CA ASN A 199 -3.66 -7.32 4.51
C ASN A 199 -4.64 -8.14 3.66
N GLY A 200 -5.90 -7.71 3.56
CA GLY A 200 -6.90 -8.33 2.69
C GLY A 200 -6.43 -8.36 1.23
N ALA A 201 -5.95 -7.24 0.70
CA ALA A 201 -5.40 -7.16 -0.65
C ALA A 201 -4.23 -8.15 -0.88
N GLY A 202 -3.32 -8.26 0.10
CA GLY A 202 -2.19 -9.19 0.04
C GLY A 202 -2.63 -10.65 0.05
N VAL A 203 -3.56 -11.02 0.94
CA VAL A 203 -4.12 -12.37 1.03
C VAL A 203 -4.89 -12.72 -0.24
N LEU A 204 -5.69 -11.80 -0.78
CA LEU A 204 -6.43 -12.01 -2.03
C LEU A 204 -5.49 -12.22 -3.21
N ALA A 205 -4.42 -11.45 -3.31
CA ALA A 205 -3.41 -11.63 -4.35
C ALA A 205 -2.71 -12.99 -4.23
N ALA A 206 -2.34 -13.43 -3.02
CA ALA A 206 -1.71 -14.73 -2.81
C ALA A 206 -2.67 -15.90 -3.07
N LYS A 207 -3.95 -15.80 -2.70
CA LYS A 207 -4.97 -16.85 -2.95
C LYS A 207 -5.15 -17.18 -4.42
N LYS A 208 -4.88 -16.22 -5.32
CA LYS A 208 -4.93 -16.43 -6.78
C LYS A 208 -3.76 -17.31 -7.28
N ILE A 209 -2.77 -17.59 -6.44
CA ILE A 209 -1.56 -18.33 -6.75
C ILE A 209 -1.57 -19.64 -5.94
N LEU A 210 -1.63 -20.79 -6.63
CA LEU A 210 -1.70 -22.12 -6.01
C LEU A 210 -0.35 -22.64 -5.50
N VAL A 211 0.71 -21.87 -5.65
CA VAL A 211 2.11 -22.20 -5.33
C VAL A 211 2.76 -21.01 -4.60
N LEU A 212 4.08 -20.97 -4.48
CA LEU A 212 4.78 -19.77 -4.01
C LEU A 212 4.65 -18.63 -5.04
N PRO A 213 4.59 -17.37 -4.61
CA PRO A 213 4.87 -16.85 -3.27
C PRO A 213 3.63 -16.81 -2.36
N ARG A 214 3.85 -16.82 -1.04
CA ARG A 214 2.81 -16.59 -0.02
C ARG A 214 2.83 -15.15 0.48
N TYR A 215 1.67 -14.60 0.85
CA TYR A 215 1.63 -13.30 1.52
C TYR A 215 2.08 -13.43 2.96
N TRP A 216 3.04 -12.63 3.40
CA TRP A 216 3.46 -12.63 4.80
C TRP A 216 2.62 -11.65 5.61
N LEU A 217 1.65 -12.22 6.34
CA LEU A 217 0.80 -11.54 7.30
C LEU A 217 1.52 -11.47 8.64
N TYR A 218 1.99 -10.28 9.01
CA TYR A 218 2.77 -10.06 10.23
C TYR A 218 2.35 -8.77 10.91
N GLU A 219 2.56 -8.71 12.23
CA GLU A 219 2.24 -7.53 13.04
C GLU A 219 3.31 -6.46 12.87
N TRP A 220 3.12 -5.58 11.89
CA TRP A 220 4.05 -4.50 11.57
C TRP A 220 3.74 -3.18 12.29
N GLN A 221 2.59 -3.04 12.96
CA GLN A 221 2.13 -1.81 13.59
C GLN A 221 2.43 -1.73 15.09
N THR A 222 3.40 -2.51 15.60
CA THR A 222 3.77 -2.44 17.02
C THR A 222 4.40 -1.09 17.36
N ASP A 223 4.31 -0.69 18.63
CA ASP A 223 4.95 0.55 19.12
C ASP A 223 6.47 0.51 18.92
N ALA A 224 7.10 -0.65 19.15
CA ALA A 224 8.53 -0.84 18.94
C ALA A 224 8.93 -0.64 17.46
N MET A 225 8.18 -1.21 16.51
CA MET A 225 8.42 -1.02 15.09
C MET A 225 8.15 0.43 14.65
N THR A 226 7.10 1.05 15.20
CA THR A 226 6.76 2.45 14.92
C THR A 226 7.88 3.38 15.40
N LYS A 227 8.38 3.17 16.62
CA LYS A 227 9.51 3.92 17.16
C LYS A 227 10.75 3.75 16.30
N ARG A 228 11.14 2.51 16.00
CA ARG A 228 12.34 2.23 15.19
C ARG A 228 12.25 2.83 13.79
N LYS A 229 11.06 2.81 13.18
CA LYS A 229 10.78 3.47 11.89
C LYS A 229 11.14 4.95 11.93
N TYR A 230 10.74 5.66 12.99
CA TYR A 230 11.00 7.09 13.12
C TYR A 230 12.45 7.40 13.51
N GLU A 231 13.09 6.56 14.34
CA GLU A 231 14.53 6.66 14.63
C GLU A 231 15.36 6.60 13.33
N ILE A 232 15.14 5.57 12.50
CA ILE A 232 15.82 5.44 11.20
C ILE A 232 15.51 6.64 10.31
N SER A 233 14.27 7.13 10.34
CA SER A 233 13.85 8.25 9.51
C SER A 233 14.60 9.54 9.86
N VAL A 234 14.83 9.80 11.14
CA VAL A 234 15.67 10.92 11.62
C VAL A 234 17.14 10.69 11.27
N GLU A 235 17.68 9.51 11.60
CA GLU A 235 19.08 9.14 11.33
C GLU A 235 19.45 9.33 9.85
N LYS A 236 18.54 8.96 8.95
CA LYS A 236 18.75 9.03 7.49
C LYS A 236 18.23 10.33 6.86
N ARG A 237 17.65 11.22 7.67
CA ARG A 237 16.99 12.47 7.25
C ARG A 237 16.04 12.25 6.08
N PHE A 238 15.11 11.30 6.23
CA PHE A 238 14.16 11.01 5.17
C PHE A 238 13.13 12.11 4.95
N TYR A 239 12.60 12.18 3.74
CA TYR A 239 11.55 13.09 3.32
C TYR A 239 10.23 12.80 4.07
N LYS A 240 9.71 13.83 4.77
CA LYS A 240 8.38 13.77 5.39
C LYS A 240 7.29 13.91 4.33
N GLN A 241 6.42 12.91 4.29
CA GLN A 241 5.30 12.85 3.36
C GLN A 241 4.07 13.48 4.02
N GLU A 242 3.45 14.44 3.33
CA GLU A 242 2.34 15.22 3.88
C GLU A 242 0.94 14.65 3.53
N TYR A 243 0.92 13.51 2.82
CA TYR A 243 -0.28 12.84 2.30
C TYR A 243 0.05 11.40 1.87
N CYS A 244 -0.98 10.56 1.68
CA CYS A 244 -0.84 9.13 1.34
C CYS A 244 -0.02 8.93 0.05
N GLY A 245 -0.19 9.83 -0.92
CA GLY A 245 0.56 9.85 -2.17
C GLY A 245 -0.34 9.97 -3.39
N CYS A 246 -1.60 9.51 -3.32
CA CYS A 246 -2.51 9.62 -4.46
C CYS A 246 -3.07 11.02 -4.67
N SER A 247 -3.44 11.33 -5.91
CA SER A 247 -4.06 12.61 -6.28
C SER A 247 -5.27 12.92 -5.40
N TYR A 248 -6.17 11.95 -5.20
CA TYR A 248 -7.34 12.16 -4.34
C TYR A 248 -6.99 12.44 -2.88
N SER A 249 -5.97 11.78 -2.32
CA SER A 249 -5.48 12.08 -0.97
C SER A 249 -4.87 13.49 -0.89
N LEU A 250 -4.12 13.92 -1.90
CA LEU A 250 -3.58 15.29 -1.99
C LEU A 250 -4.71 16.33 -2.02
N ARG A 251 -5.79 16.03 -2.75
CA ARG A 251 -6.97 16.91 -2.88
C ARG A 251 -7.63 17.09 -1.55
N ASP A 252 -7.92 15.98 -0.88
CA ASP A 252 -8.64 15.98 0.37
C ASP A 252 -7.80 16.65 1.45
N SER A 253 -6.51 16.33 1.54
CA SER A 253 -5.61 17.00 2.49
C SER A 253 -5.51 18.50 2.24
N ASN A 254 -5.37 18.96 0.99
CA ASN A 254 -5.32 20.40 0.70
C ASN A 254 -6.67 21.11 0.91
N THR A 255 -7.80 20.42 0.72
CA THR A 255 -9.13 20.96 0.99
C THR A 255 -9.30 21.21 2.49
N TRP A 256 -8.98 20.21 3.31
CA TRP A 256 -9.00 20.33 4.77
C TRP A 256 -8.02 21.42 5.25
N ARG A 257 -6.77 21.42 4.76
CA ARG A 257 -5.78 22.44 5.15
C ARG A 257 -6.27 23.87 4.87
N LYS A 258 -6.88 24.11 3.71
CA LYS A 258 -7.46 25.43 3.38
C LYS A 258 -8.59 25.83 4.33
N GLN A 259 -9.47 24.90 4.71
CA GLN A 259 -10.55 25.16 5.67
C GLN A 259 -10.02 25.54 7.06
N GLN A 260 -8.86 25.01 7.44
CA GLN A 260 -8.19 25.26 8.71
C GLN A 260 -7.17 26.43 8.65
N GLY A 261 -7.03 27.11 7.51
CA GLY A 261 -6.01 28.18 7.34
C GLY A 261 -4.56 27.67 7.33
N ILE A 262 -4.35 26.37 7.09
CA ILE A 262 -3.04 25.72 7.04
C ILE A 262 -2.49 25.80 5.60
N PRO A 263 -1.18 26.06 5.40
CA PRO A 263 -0.57 26.05 4.08
C PRO A 263 -0.75 24.69 3.36
N THR A 264 -1.02 24.70 2.06
CA THR A 264 -1.14 23.48 1.26
C THR A 264 0.17 22.69 1.21
N VAL A 265 0.07 21.38 0.91
CA VAL A 265 1.23 20.50 0.68
C VAL A 265 2.21 21.16 -0.28
N ARG A 266 3.50 21.08 0.06
CA ARG A 266 4.59 21.45 -0.85
C ARG A 266 5.35 20.19 -1.23
N ILE A 267 5.54 19.95 -2.52
CA ILE A 267 6.25 18.74 -3.00
C ILE A 267 7.72 19.08 -3.25
N GLY A 268 8.59 18.48 -2.45
CA GLY A 268 10.02 18.78 -2.43
C GLY A 268 10.34 20.22 -2.01
N GLY A 269 11.54 20.68 -2.36
CA GLY A 269 12.06 21.97 -1.89
C GLY A 269 12.37 21.98 -0.39
N ASP A 270 12.84 23.12 0.10
CA ASP A 270 13.42 23.22 1.45
C ASP A 270 12.38 23.28 2.59
N THR A 271 11.14 23.64 2.27
CA THR A 271 10.06 23.82 3.26
C THR A 271 8.89 22.88 2.97
N ALA A 272 8.34 22.25 4.01
CA ALA A 272 7.06 21.54 3.96
C ALA A 272 5.86 22.51 4.04
N GLY A 273 4.67 22.02 3.71
CA GLY A 273 3.41 22.73 4.00
C GLY A 273 3.12 22.77 5.50
N LEU A 274 3.48 21.70 6.22
CA LEU A 274 3.43 21.60 7.67
C LEU A 274 4.76 21.09 8.24
N GLY A 275 5.26 21.76 9.28
CA GLY A 275 6.44 21.32 10.00
C GLY A 275 7.71 21.36 9.15
N THR A 276 8.55 20.34 9.32
CA THR A 276 9.87 20.22 8.69
C THR A 276 9.80 19.36 7.43
N ARG A 277 10.69 19.60 6.46
CA ARG A 277 10.78 18.79 5.23
C ARG A 277 11.29 17.38 5.50
N TYR A 278 12.10 17.20 6.55
CA TYR A 278 12.74 15.94 6.90
C TYR A 278 12.42 15.57 8.34
N PHE A 279 12.47 14.27 8.63
CA PHE A 279 12.40 13.75 10.01
C PHE A 279 13.54 14.32 10.84
N GLU A 280 13.19 14.89 11.99
CA GLU A 280 14.10 15.59 12.90
C GLU A 280 13.95 15.15 14.35
N ASP A 281 12.76 14.66 14.75
CA ASP A 281 12.45 14.25 16.12
C ASP A 281 11.63 12.96 16.10
N ALA A 282 12.28 11.84 16.45
CA ALA A 282 11.67 10.53 16.35
C ALA A 282 10.56 10.31 17.39
N GLU A 283 10.66 10.94 18.57
CA GLU A 283 9.68 10.78 19.64
C GLU A 283 8.41 11.54 19.27
N LYS A 284 8.57 12.81 18.87
CA LYS A 284 7.44 13.63 18.42
C LYS A 284 6.74 13.03 17.19
N ASP A 285 7.51 12.61 16.18
CA ASP A 285 6.95 12.03 14.95
C ASP A 285 6.26 10.68 15.24
N ALA A 286 6.73 9.90 16.23
CA ALA A 286 6.04 8.69 16.69
C ALA A 286 4.73 8.97 17.41
N GLU A 287 4.69 10.01 18.27
CA GLU A 287 3.49 10.44 18.98
C GLU A 287 2.40 10.95 18.02
N GLU A 288 2.78 11.64 16.94
CA GLU A 288 1.85 12.08 15.89
C GLU A 288 1.17 10.92 15.15
N GLU A 289 1.76 9.72 15.15
CA GLU A 289 1.13 8.49 14.65
C GLU A 289 0.67 7.57 15.78
N SER A 290 0.57 8.04 17.03
CA SER A 290 -0.03 7.23 18.10
C SER A 290 -1.46 6.80 17.74
N GLN A 291 -1.88 5.65 18.24
CA GLN A 291 -3.20 5.09 17.91
C GLN A 291 -4.33 6.07 18.27
N GLU A 292 -4.20 6.76 19.41
CA GLU A 292 -5.15 7.76 19.89
C GLU A 292 -5.29 8.94 18.93
N VAL A 293 -4.18 9.47 18.41
CA VAL A 293 -4.18 10.59 17.45
C VAL A 293 -4.80 10.14 16.13
N VAL A 294 -4.41 8.96 15.63
CA VAL A 294 -4.94 8.42 14.38
C VAL A 294 -6.45 8.17 14.49
N ASP A 295 -6.91 7.54 15.57
CA ASP A 295 -8.33 7.25 15.79
C ASP A 295 -9.15 8.53 15.95
N SER A 296 -8.61 9.53 16.68
CA SER A 296 -9.23 10.85 16.79
C SER A 296 -9.37 11.52 15.43
N PHE A 297 -8.33 11.49 14.60
CA PHE A 297 -8.37 12.06 13.25
C PHE A 297 -9.47 11.41 12.41
N PHE A 298 -9.56 10.08 12.39
CA PHE A 298 -10.57 9.40 11.57
C PHE A 298 -11.99 9.56 12.12
N LYS A 299 -12.17 9.64 13.44
CA LYS A 299 -13.46 9.98 14.04
C LYS A 299 -13.91 11.39 13.66
N ASP A 300 -13.02 12.37 13.70
CA ASP A 300 -13.32 13.74 13.27
C ASP A 300 -13.57 13.81 11.76
N ALA A 301 -12.80 13.03 10.98
CA ALA A 301 -12.97 12.89 9.55
C ALA A 301 -14.35 12.32 9.21
N GLU A 302 -14.83 11.27 9.88
CA GLU A 302 -16.19 10.74 9.68
C GLU A 302 -17.26 11.80 9.92
N ASN A 303 -17.10 12.62 10.97
CA ASN A 303 -18.02 13.70 11.29
C ASN A 303 -17.99 14.85 10.25
N GLN A 304 -16.84 15.10 9.62
CA GLN A 304 -16.68 16.18 8.63
C GLN A 304 -16.91 15.73 7.18
N PHE A 305 -16.65 14.45 6.88
CA PHE A 305 -16.73 13.86 5.55
C PHE A 305 -18.00 13.01 5.34
N GLY A 306 -18.81 12.80 6.37
CA GLY A 306 -20.19 12.29 6.28
C GLY A 306 -21.21 13.32 5.78
N ASP A 307 -20.75 14.49 5.33
CA ASP A 307 -21.57 15.51 4.68
C ASP A 307 -21.99 15.05 3.27
N GLU A 308 -23.26 14.67 3.11
CA GLU A 308 -23.86 14.27 1.83
C GLU A 308 -23.68 15.34 0.74
N THR A 309 -23.56 16.62 1.13
CA THR A 309 -23.37 17.75 0.20
C THR A 309 -21.90 18.03 -0.13
N ARG A 310 -20.95 17.25 0.40
CA ARG A 310 -19.51 17.39 0.10
C ARG A 310 -19.25 17.37 -1.40
N LEU A 311 -19.95 16.50 -2.12
CA LEU A 311 -19.88 16.39 -3.59
C LEU A 311 -20.27 17.71 -4.25
N GLU A 312 -21.43 18.26 -3.88
CA GLU A 312 -21.95 19.53 -4.42
C GLU A 312 -21.00 20.68 -4.11
N LYS A 313 -20.49 20.77 -2.88
CA LYS A 313 -19.53 21.80 -2.46
C LYS A 313 -18.22 21.74 -3.26
N VAL A 314 -17.71 20.54 -3.52
CA VAL A 314 -16.51 20.35 -4.36
C VAL A 314 -16.78 20.77 -5.81
N TYR A 315 -17.95 20.44 -6.38
CA TYR A 315 -18.32 20.85 -7.74
C TYR A 315 -18.61 22.34 -7.87
N GLU A 316 -19.26 22.97 -6.89
CA GLU A 316 -19.50 24.41 -6.84
C GLU A 316 -18.19 25.20 -6.74
N GLY A 317 -17.23 24.73 -5.94
CA GLY A 317 -15.89 25.32 -5.86
C GLY A 317 -15.10 25.22 -7.16
N ARG A 318 -15.28 24.13 -7.92
CA ARG A 318 -14.65 23.94 -9.25
C ARG A 318 -15.26 24.83 -10.33
N LYS A 319 -16.58 25.08 -10.29
CA LYS A 319 -17.27 25.96 -11.25
C LYS A 319 -16.80 27.42 -11.20
N LYS A 320 -16.29 27.90 -10.06
CA LYS A 320 -15.84 29.30 -9.90
C LYS A 320 -14.43 29.59 -10.42
N ASN A 321 -13.59 28.58 -10.68
CA ASN A 321 -12.14 28.76 -10.93
C ASN A 321 -11.60 28.18 -12.25
N ALA A 322 -12.45 27.70 -13.17
CA ALA A 322 -11.96 27.15 -14.44
C ALA A 322 -11.66 28.27 -15.47
N GLY A 323 -10.56 29.01 -15.28
CA GLY A 323 -10.02 29.96 -16.26
C GLY A 323 -9.18 29.27 -17.33
N THR A 324 -8.37 28.27 -16.95
CA THR A 324 -7.66 27.39 -17.88
C THR A 324 -7.44 26.00 -17.26
N ALA A 325 -7.31 24.96 -18.09
CA ALA A 325 -7.03 23.60 -17.62
C ALA A 325 -5.68 23.47 -16.89
N GLU A 326 -4.75 24.40 -17.14
CA GLU A 326 -3.40 24.45 -16.53
C GLU A 326 -3.42 24.90 -15.05
N GLU A 327 -4.50 25.52 -14.59
CA GLU A 327 -4.66 25.93 -13.18
C GLU A 327 -5.24 24.80 -12.28
N ASN A 328 -5.69 23.71 -12.91
CA ASN A 328 -6.16 22.53 -12.20
C ASN A 328 -5.03 21.50 -12.11
N ASN A 329 -4.33 21.49 -10.97
CA ASN A 329 -3.32 20.47 -10.63
C ASN A 329 -3.92 19.08 -10.33
N TRP A 330 -4.99 18.67 -11.03
CA TRP A 330 -5.68 17.39 -10.83
C TRP A 330 -5.64 16.50 -12.05
#